data_AF-A0A0M1JDU4-F1
#
_entry.id   AF-A0A0M1JDU4-F1
#
_cell.length_a   1.000
_cell.length_b   1.000
_cell.length_c   1.000
_cell.angle_alpha   90.00
_cell.angle_beta   90.00
_cell.angle_gamma   90.00
#
_symmetry.space_group_name_H-M   'P 1'
#
loop_
_entity.id
_entity.type
_entity.pdbx_description
1 polymer ?
#
loop_
_entity_poly.entity_id
_entity_poly.type
_entity_poly.pdbx_seq_one_letter_code
_entity_poly.pdbx_strand_id
1 'polypeptide(L)'
;MNKGDSKLFHAHYFWITYLCTLIFLVGVIDNCSAEHGAIEFSTDGYLRLRPVFRGLRDNTPNNPEQIIFSTANRSVEGFGLLHLEAKYAQTRLFVQARPVYLSQRITDNWQNSSKLEMDETYLEFSPDPSLFIYGGLRNLVSGVGFSANPTDFFGEQAQEDYTMREDERRSLRNGSYVFGTQYYFDNGNLSLNVAPKLSEIQNLDTRVQLAASLLFPDLNMDVGLQILLTDHRPGVGFNWSKTIGESLVVYTESAFRRGRDQLIVVNGEVTSPSSGWIPNSVIGSNYTFANALNLIIEYQHNGAGYSASEWRAIKTSTESTLLDIYGPGALSAFTLLGQYNNIIGHNPLRQNYAFVRFSHPNWLMDGESSVLWLKNLDDGSYVLRARWDKDFGNSYKFGIMAETLRGSSWSEFGIRPWEWSLVTDIAWYF
;
A
#
# COMPACT_ATOMS: atom_id res chain seq x y z
N MET A 1 -0.55 -3.10 -41.78
CA MET A 1 -1.30 -3.62 -40.61
C MET A 1 -0.37 -4.51 -39.82
N ASN A 2 0.14 -4.00 -38.70
CA ASN A 2 1.18 -4.65 -37.92
C ASN A 2 0.57 -5.73 -37.02
N LYS A 3 1.28 -6.85 -36.82
CA LYS A 3 0.94 -7.96 -35.92
C LYS A 3 0.75 -7.58 -34.44
N GLY A 4 0.87 -6.29 -34.08
CA GLY A 4 0.61 -5.76 -32.74
C GLY A 4 -0.88 -5.53 -32.43
N ASP A 5 -1.71 -5.24 -33.44
CA ASP A 5 -3.11 -4.86 -33.22
C ASP A 5 -4.01 -6.04 -32.82
N SER A 6 -3.60 -7.29 -33.12
CA SER A 6 -4.39 -8.49 -32.78
C SER A 6 -4.34 -8.87 -31.28
N LYS A 7 -3.33 -8.39 -30.54
CA LYS A 7 -3.18 -8.67 -29.10
C LYS A 7 -4.07 -7.76 -28.23
N LEU A 8 -4.33 -6.53 -28.66
CA LEU A 8 -5.29 -5.64 -28.00
C LEU A 8 -6.73 -6.19 -28.09
N PHE A 9 -7.05 -6.83 -29.23
CA PHE A 9 -8.35 -7.45 -29.48
C PHE A 9 -8.64 -8.66 -28.56
N HIS A 10 -7.62 -9.43 -28.17
CA HIS A 10 -7.79 -10.53 -27.22
C HIS A 10 -8.00 -10.06 -25.78
N ALA A 11 -7.40 -8.93 -25.39
CA ALA A 11 -7.67 -8.31 -24.10
C ALA A 11 -9.14 -7.88 -23.99
N HIS A 12 -9.72 -7.31 -25.06
CA HIS A 12 -11.14 -6.93 -25.09
C HIS A 12 -12.10 -8.10 -24.81
N TYR A 13 -11.88 -9.28 -25.42
CA TYR A 13 -12.74 -10.46 -25.20
C TYR A 13 -12.64 -11.01 -23.76
N PHE A 14 -11.46 -10.94 -23.16
CA PHE A 14 -11.27 -11.40 -21.78
C PHE A 14 -11.98 -10.49 -20.78
N TRP A 15 -11.87 -9.17 -20.96
CA TRP A 15 -12.54 -8.15 -20.15
C TRP A 15 -14.06 -8.24 -20.21
N ILE A 16 -14.63 -8.43 -21.41
CA ILE A 16 -16.08 -8.61 -21.59
C ILE A 16 -16.56 -9.88 -20.88
N THR A 17 -15.79 -10.97 -20.92
CA THR A 17 -16.20 -12.23 -20.30
C THR A 17 -16.21 -12.14 -18.77
N TYR A 18 -15.17 -11.55 -18.16
CA TYR A 18 -15.14 -11.29 -16.72
C TYR A 18 -16.24 -10.34 -16.29
N LEU A 19 -16.45 -9.26 -17.05
CA LEU A 19 -17.51 -8.30 -16.80
C LEU A 19 -18.90 -8.95 -16.85
N CYS A 20 -19.18 -9.73 -17.89
CA CYS A 20 -20.43 -10.47 -18.02
C CYS A 20 -20.61 -11.49 -16.88
N THR A 21 -19.55 -12.12 -16.41
CA THR A 21 -19.60 -13.08 -15.30
C THR A 21 -19.89 -12.37 -13.98
N LEU A 22 -19.28 -11.21 -13.74
CA LEU A 22 -19.49 -10.40 -12.55
C LEU A 22 -20.92 -9.84 -12.49
N ILE A 23 -21.41 -9.28 -13.61
CA ILE A 23 -22.78 -8.79 -13.76
C ILE A 23 -23.79 -9.94 -13.61
N PHE A 24 -23.48 -11.12 -14.18
CA PHE A 24 -24.33 -12.30 -14.03
C PHE A 24 -24.38 -12.80 -12.58
N LEU A 25 -23.25 -12.82 -11.88
CA LEU A 25 -23.19 -13.17 -10.46
C LEU A 25 -24.04 -12.23 -9.60
N VAL A 26 -23.88 -10.91 -9.79
CA VAL A 26 -24.71 -9.90 -9.10
C VAL A 26 -26.19 -10.14 -9.38
N GLY A 27 -26.58 -10.30 -10.64
CA GLY A 27 -27.96 -10.56 -11.02
C GLY A 27 -28.55 -11.89 -10.51
N VAL A 28 -27.74 -12.93 -10.35
CA VAL A 28 -28.18 -14.21 -9.77
C VAL A 28 -28.38 -14.10 -8.26
N ILE A 29 -27.50 -13.37 -7.56
CA ILE A 29 -27.55 -13.20 -6.11
C ILE A 29 -28.76 -12.34 -5.70
N ASP A 30 -29.02 -11.24 -6.42
CA ASP A 30 -30.19 -10.39 -6.17
C ASP A 30 -31.50 -11.19 -6.29
N ASN A 31 -31.62 -12.05 -7.31
CA ASN A 31 -32.79 -12.91 -7.50
C ASN A 31 -32.93 -13.98 -6.40
N CYS A 32 -31.83 -14.48 -5.85
CA CYS A 32 -31.84 -15.49 -4.78
C CYS A 32 -32.27 -14.91 -3.42
N SER A 33 -31.93 -13.63 -3.17
CA SER A 33 -32.35 -12.90 -1.95
C SER A 33 -33.88 -12.77 -1.84
N ALA A 34 -34.58 -12.65 -2.97
CA ALA A 34 -36.02 -12.46 -3.02
C ALA A 34 -36.83 -13.73 -2.66
N GLU A 35 -36.24 -14.93 -2.81
CA GLU A 35 -36.93 -16.20 -2.56
C GLU A 35 -36.71 -16.75 -1.14
N HIS A 36 -35.63 -16.35 -0.46
CA HIS A 36 -35.23 -16.90 0.83
C HIS A 36 -34.96 -15.77 1.83
N GLY A 37 -36.02 -15.13 2.33
CA GLY A 37 -35.99 -13.97 3.24
C GLY A 37 -35.34 -14.19 4.63
N ALA A 38 -34.48 -15.20 4.77
CA ALA A 38 -33.66 -15.43 5.95
C ALA A 38 -32.19 -15.02 5.74
N ILE A 39 -31.70 -14.94 4.50
CA ILE A 39 -30.33 -14.50 4.19
C ILE A 39 -30.38 -13.14 3.48
N GLU A 40 -29.77 -12.13 4.08
CA GLU A 40 -29.61 -10.81 3.45
C GLU A 40 -28.32 -10.81 2.62
N PHE A 41 -28.44 -10.47 1.34
CA PHE A 41 -27.30 -10.31 0.45
C PHE A 41 -27.11 -8.84 0.07
N SER A 42 -25.85 -8.40 -0.01
CA SER A 42 -25.50 -7.13 -0.63
C SER A 42 -24.25 -7.29 -1.48
N THR A 43 -24.26 -6.65 -2.65
CA THR A 43 -23.12 -6.61 -3.56
C THR A 43 -22.90 -5.20 -4.06
N ASP A 44 -21.65 -4.79 -4.14
CA ASP A 44 -21.23 -3.53 -4.74
C ASP A 44 -19.87 -3.71 -5.40
N GLY A 45 -19.51 -2.78 -6.27
CA GLY A 45 -18.20 -2.84 -6.89
C GLY A 45 -17.92 -1.72 -7.87
N TYR A 46 -16.78 -1.85 -8.53
CA TYR A 46 -16.43 -0.98 -9.65
C TYR A 46 -15.47 -1.65 -10.61
N LEU A 47 -15.43 -1.16 -11.84
CA LEU A 47 -14.33 -1.37 -12.77
C LEU A 47 -13.48 -0.13 -12.85
N ARG A 48 -12.17 -0.27 -12.94
CA ARG A 48 -11.22 0.83 -13.03
C ARG A 48 -10.24 0.62 -14.18
N LEU A 49 -10.00 1.66 -14.96
CA LEU A 49 -8.97 1.72 -15.98
C LEU A 49 -7.96 2.81 -15.63
N ARG A 50 -6.68 2.44 -15.67
CA ARG A 50 -5.57 3.29 -15.20
C ARG A 50 -4.39 3.31 -16.19
N PRO A 51 -4.43 4.20 -17.19
CA PRO A 51 -3.25 4.53 -17.98
C PRO A 51 -2.19 5.27 -17.14
N VAL A 52 -0.94 4.88 -17.32
CA VAL A 52 0.23 5.48 -16.66
C VAL A 52 1.28 5.81 -17.73
N PHE A 53 1.76 7.05 -17.69
CA PHE A 53 2.86 7.54 -18.51
C PHE A 53 4.00 8.00 -17.60
N ARG A 54 5.25 7.65 -17.95
CA ARG A 54 6.43 8.02 -17.17
C ARG A 54 7.51 8.61 -18.06
N GLY A 55 8.15 9.67 -17.56
CA GLY A 55 9.42 10.17 -18.09
C GLY A 55 10.56 9.38 -17.47
N LEU A 56 11.15 8.47 -18.25
CA LEU A 56 12.26 7.65 -17.78
C LEU A 56 13.53 8.49 -17.60
N ARG A 57 14.38 8.04 -16.69
CA ARG A 57 15.74 8.54 -16.55
C ARG A 57 16.68 7.60 -17.30
N ASP A 58 17.58 8.18 -18.07
CA ASP A 58 18.60 7.42 -18.81
C ASP A 58 19.91 7.30 -18.02
N ASN A 59 19.99 7.93 -16.84
CA ASN A 59 21.22 8.10 -16.07
C ASN A 59 21.12 7.61 -14.61
N THR A 60 20.20 6.70 -14.30
CA THR A 60 20.12 6.12 -12.95
C THR A 60 21.39 5.31 -12.65
N PRO A 61 22.15 5.62 -11.58
CA PRO A 61 23.43 4.95 -11.32
C PRO A 61 23.32 3.45 -11.11
N ASN A 62 22.21 2.97 -10.53
CA ASN A 62 21.94 1.55 -10.29
C ASN A 62 21.44 0.79 -11.52
N ASN A 63 21.26 1.49 -12.65
CA ASN A 63 20.81 0.93 -13.92
C ASN A 63 21.23 1.83 -15.09
N PRO A 64 22.55 1.99 -15.32
CA PRO A 64 23.03 2.85 -16.39
C PRO A 64 22.53 2.31 -17.74
N GLU A 65 22.05 3.20 -18.59
CA GLU A 65 21.58 2.89 -19.95
C GLU A 65 20.48 1.79 -20.00
N GLN A 66 19.81 1.52 -18.86
CA GLN A 66 18.81 0.46 -18.72
C GLN A 66 19.33 -0.95 -19.04
N ILE A 67 20.64 -1.19 -18.84
CA ILE A 67 21.28 -2.48 -19.16
C ILE A 67 20.89 -3.58 -18.15
N ILE A 68 20.67 -3.22 -16.88
CA ILE A 68 20.42 -4.20 -15.81
C ILE A 68 18.94 -4.60 -15.79
N PHE A 69 18.05 -3.63 -15.93
CA PHE A 69 16.61 -3.87 -16.05
C PHE A 69 15.94 -2.82 -16.93
N SER A 70 14.85 -3.19 -17.59
CA SER A 70 14.06 -2.26 -18.39
C SER A 70 12.87 -1.75 -17.59
N THR A 71 12.58 -0.45 -17.68
CA THR A 71 11.44 0.17 -17.00
C THR A 71 10.35 0.54 -18.00
N ALA A 72 9.10 0.20 -17.70
CA ALA A 72 7.98 0.58 -18.56
C ALA A 72 7.72 2.09 -18.49
N ASN A 73 7.79 2.77 -19.63
CA ASN A 73 7.41 4.18 -19.76
C ASN A 73 5.90 4.38 -19.96
N ARG A 74 5.19 3.31 -20.34
CA ARG A 74 3.75 3.29 -20.54
C ARG A 74 3.17 2.00 -20.00
N SER A 75 2.11 2.11 -19.24
CA SER A 75 1.31 0.96 -18.84
C SER A 75 -0.16 1.30 -18.82
N VAL A 76 -1.00 0.29 -19.00
CA VAL A 76 -2.43 0.36 -18.74
C VAL A 76 -2.75 -0.77 -17.79
N GLU A 77 -3.22 -0.42 -16.61
CA GLU A 77 -3.83 -1.37 -15.69
C GLU A 77 -5.34 -1.23 -15.80
N GLY A 78 -6.05 -2.34 -15.86
CA GLY A 78 -7.46 -2.35 -15.53
C GLY A 78 -7.68 -3.33 -14.40
N PHE A 79 -8.58 -3.02 -13.47
CA PHE A 79 -9.04 -3.99 -12.49
C PHE A 79 -10.52 -3.80 -12.16
N GLY A 80 -11.17 -4.83 -11.65
CA GLY A 80 -12.51 -4.74 -11.07
C GLY A 80 -12.45 -5.03 -9.58
N LEU A 81 -13.24 -4.37 -8.76
CA LEU A 81 -13.47 -4.72 -7.36
C LEU A 81 -14.90 -5.24 -7.23
N LEU A 82 -15.05 -6.39 -6.58
CA LEU A 82 -16.35 -6.95 -6.22
C LEU A 82 -16.40 -7.17 -4.72
N HIS A 83 -17.38 -6.57 -4.07
CA HIS A 83 -17.78 -6.88 -2.71
C HIS A 83 -19.03 -7.76 -2.74
N LEU A 84 -19.01 -8.78 -1.90
CA LEU A 84 -20.15 -9.61 -1.61
C LEU A 84 -20.24 -9.81 -0.11
N GLU A 85 -21.41 -9.50 0.43
CA GLU A 85 -21.74 -9.76 1.81
C GLU A 85 -23.02 -10.57 1.89
N ALA A 86 -23.01 -11.59 2.75
CA ALA A 86 -24.18 -12.40 3.05
C ALA A 86 -24.34 -12.51 4.57
N LYS A 87 -25.51 -12.13 5.10
CA LYS A 87 -25.82 -12.17 6.52
C LYS A 87 -26.93 -13.18 6.80
N TYR A 88 -26.74 -14.00 7.82
CA TYR A 88 -27.74 -14.94 8.33
C TYR A 88 -27.67 -14.99 9.85
N ALA A 89 -28.75 -14.58 10.52
CA ALA A 89 -28.81 -14.46 11.98
C ALA A 89 -27.61 -13.65 12.53
N GLN A 90 -26.73 -14.29 13.30
CA GLN A 90 -25.55 -13.69 13.93
C GLN A 90 -24.27 -13.87 13.10
N THR A 91 -24.38 -14.36 11.87
CA THR A 91 -23.24 -14.71 11.02
C THR A 91 -23.18 -13.82 9.78
N ARG A 92 -21.97 -13.39 9.41
CA ARG A 92 -21.68 -12.61 8.21
C ARG A 92 -20.57 -13.30 7.41
N LEU A 93 -20.80 -13.54 6.14
CA LEU A 93 -19.78 -13.89 5.15
C LEU A 93 -19.45 -12.62 4.38
N PHE A 94 -18.15 -12.32 4.25
CA PHE A 94 -17.66 -11.21 3.45
C PHE A 94 -16.63 -11.71 2.44
N VAL A 95 -16.73 -11.23 1.20
CA VAL A 95 -15.81 -11.53 0.10
C VAL A 95 -15.48 -10.24 -0.65
N GLN A 96 -14.20 -9.97 -0.83
CA GLN A 96 -13.64 -8.93 -1.67
C GLN A 96 -12.67 -9.55 -2.68
N ALA A 97 -13.04 -9.51 -3.96
CA ALA A 97 -12.26 -10.07 -5.05
C ALA A 97 -11.90 -9.00 -6.08
N ARG A 98 -10.68 -9.10 -6.63
CA ARG A 98 -10.12 -8.12 -7.54
C ARG A 98 -9.39 -8.75 -8.72
N PRO A 99 -10.06 -8.99 -9.87
CA PRO A 99 -9.36 -9.30 -11.11
C PRO A 99 -8.54 -8.10 -11.58
N VAL A 100 -7.25 -8.31 -11.84
CA VAL A 100 -6.32 -7.30 -12.35
C VAL A 100 -5.74 -7.76 -13.68
N TYR A 101 -5.72 -6.85 -14.65
CA TYR A 101 -5.00 -7.00 -15.90
C TYR A 101 -4.06 -5.82 -16.10
N LEU A 102 -2.82 -6.13 -16.42
CA LEU A 102 -1.76 -5.15 -16.59
C LEU A 102 -1.10 -5.37 -17.95
N SER A 103 -1.04 -4.30 -18.75
CA SER A 103 -0.31 -4.25 -20.01
C SER A 103 0.76 -3.17 -19.92
N GLN A 104 2.02 -3.56 -20.10
CA GLN A 104 3.16 -2.66 -19.97
C GLN A 104 3.99 -2.69 -21.25
N ARG A 105 4.39 -1.51 -21.72
CA ARG A 105 5.38 -1.40 -22.79
C ARG A 105 6.76 -1.36 -22.17
N ILE A 106 7.49 -2.46 -22.32
CA ILE A 106 8.89 -2.58 -21.92
C ILE A 106 9.70 -2.62 -23.20
N THR A 107 10.64 -1.66 -23.33
CA THR A 107 11.35 -1.37 -24.58
C THR A 107 10.35 -1.14 -25.74
N ASP A 108 10.27 -2.08 -26.69
CA ASP A 108 9.37 -2.02 -27.85
C ASP A 108 8.29 -3.11 -27.85
N ASN A 109 8.21 -3.92 -26.80
CA ASN A 109 7.25 -5.00 -26.70
C ASN A 109 6.22 -4.75 -25.60
N TRP A 110 4.97 -5.08 -25.89
CA TRP A 110 3.91 -5.15 -24.90
C TRP A 110 3.98 -6.47 -24.16
N GLN A 111 4.10 -6.40 -22.84
CA GLN A 111 3.97 -7.52 -21.92
C GLN A 111 2.64 -7.40 -21.19
N ASN A 112 1.92 -8.52 -21.11
CA ASN A 112 0.60 -8.58 -20.51
C ASN A 112 0.61 -9.61 -19.38
N SER A 113 -0.01 -9.27 -18.25
CA SER A 113 -0.25 -10.18 -17.14
C SER A 113 -1.68 -10.02 -16.65
N SER A 114 -2.30 -11.12 -16.24
CA SER A 114 -3.55 -11.12 -15.51
C SER A 114 -3.39 -11.90 -14.21
N LYS A 115 -4.05 -11.43 -13.16
CA LYS A 115 -4.13 -12.12 -11.87
C LYS A 115 -5.52 -11.90 -11.27
N LEU A 116 -5.97 -12.84 -10.47
CA LEU A 116 -7.13 -12.66 -9.60
C LEU A 116 -6.60 -12.52 -8.17
N GLU A 117 -6.83 -11.37 -7.56
CA GLU A 117 -6.50 -11.15 -6.15
C GLU A 117 -7.76 -11.39 -5.32
N MET A 118 -7.62 -12.20 -4.27
CA MET A 118 -8.62 -12.26 -3.22
C MET A 118 -8.09 -11.36 -2.12
N ASP A 119 -8.70 -10.19 -1.97
CA ASP A 119 -8.23 -9.22 -0.98
C ASP A 119 -8.72 -9.65 0.41
N GLU A 120 -10.00 -10.03 0.52
CA GLU A 120 -10.61 -10.56 1.76
C GLU A 120 -11.64 -11.65 1.46
N THR A 121 -11.70 -12.67 2.31
CA THR A 121 -12.73 -13.70 2.33
C THR A 121 -12.81 -14.27 3.74
N TYR A 122 -13.82 -13.90 4.52
CA TYR A 122 -13.94 -14.36 5.91
C TYR A 122 -15.37 -14.56 6.36
N LEU A 123 -15.51 -15.41 7.38
CA LEU A 123 -16.75 -15.60 8.13
C LEU A 123 -16.59 -14.94 9.51
N GLU A 124 -17.63 -14.23 9.93
CA GLU A 124 -17.73 -13.54 11.20
C GLU A 124 -19.01 -13.98 11.92
N PHE A 125 -18.91 -14.21 13.22
CA PHE A 125 -19.99 -14.61 14.10
C PHE A 125 -20.05 -13.66 15.30
N SER A 126 -21.23 -13.12 15.57
CA SER A 126 -21.49 -12.11 16.59
C SER A 126 -22.54 -12.60 17.59
N PRO A 127 -22.16 -13.44 18.57
CA PRO A 127 -23.10 -14.01 19.54
C PRO A 127 -23.76 -12.96 20.44
N ASP A 128 -23.10 -11.81 20.61
CA ASP A 128 -23.53 -10.63 21.36
C ASP A 128 -23.14 -9.36 20.56
N PRO A 129 -23.88 -8.24 20.66
CA PRO A 129 -23.52 -6.99 19.99
C PRO A 129 -22.10 -6.47 20.29
N SER A 130 -21.49 -6.93 21.39
CA SER A 130 -20.17 -6.51 21.86
C SER A 130 -19.07 -7.50 21.54
N LEU A 131 -19.38 -8.72 21.05
CA LEU A 131 -18.39 -9.78 20.82
C LEU A 131 -18.45 -10.26 19.37
N PHE A 132 -17.30 -10.22 18.70
CA PHE A 132 -17.12 -10.68 17.33
C PHE A 132 -16.04 -11.75 17.30
N ILE A 133 -16.29 -12.83 16.55
CA ILE A 133 -15.33 -13.91 16.30
C ILE A 133 -15.28 -14.11 14.80
N TYR A 134 -14.08 -14.17 14.22
CA TYR A 134 -13.94 -14.28 12.77
C TYR A 134 -12.78 -15.16 12.35
N GLY A 135 -12.90 -15.72 11.15
CA GLY A 135 -11.88 -16.56 10.54
C GLY A 135 -11.89 -16.47 9.02
N GLY A 136 -10.71 -16.37 8.43
CA GLY A 136 -10.55 -16.32 6.97
C GLY A 136 -9.42 -15.38 6.54
N LEU A 137 -9.40 -15.04 5.26
CA LEU A 137 -8.51 -14.04 4.70
C LEU A 137 -9.07 -12.65 5.05
N ARG A 138 -8.36 -11.87 5.88
CA ARG A 138 -8.82 -10.56 6.32
C ARG A 138 -7.68 -9.55 6.30
N ASN A 139 -7.98 -8.33 5.87
CA ASN A 139 -7.05 -7.22 5.89
C ASN A 139 -7.19 -6.46 7.22
N LEU A 140 -6.35 -6.81 8.19
CA LEU A 140 -6.29 -6.08 9.46
C LEU A 140 -5.49 -4.79 9.24
N VAL A 141 -6.12 -3.64 9.47
CA VAL A 141 -5.54 -2.31 9.27
C VAL A 141 -5.42 -1.63 10.63
N SER A 142 -4.28 -1.00 10.91
CA SER A 142 -4.00 -0.36 12.21
C SER A 142 -3.07 0.84 12.09
N GLY A 143 -3.23 1.84 12.95
CA GLY A 143 -2.39 3.04 12.93
C GLY A 143 -3.12 4.28 12.44
N VAL A 144 -2.59 5.43 12.83
CA VAL A 144 -3.21 6.76 12.69
C VAL A 144 -2.44 7.69 11.76
N GLY A 145 -1.20 7.34 11.41
CA GLY A 145 -0.39 8.11 10.45
C GLY A 145 -0.89 8.00 9.01
N PHE A 146 -0.53 8.98 8.18
CA PHE A 146 -0.88 9.09 6.77
C PHE A 146 0.30 8.71 5.85
N SER A 147 1.53 9.08 6.22
CA SER A 147 2.75 8.75 5.46
C SER A 147 3.28 7.35 5.76
N ALA A 148 3.12 6.89 7.01
CA ALA A 148 3.51 5.57 7.46
C ALA A 148 2.69 5.12 8.65
N ASN A 149 2.58 3.79 8.83
CA ASN A 149 1.86 3.17 9.94
C ASN A 149 2.72 2.16 10.69
N PRO A 150 3.65 2.61 11.57
CA PRO A 150 4.53 1.72 12.33
C PRO A 150 3.82 0.61 13.12
N THR A 151 2.57 0.81 13.53
CA THR A 151 1.77 -0.16 14.30
C THR A 151 0.94 -1.10 13.42
N ASP A 152 0.96 -0.95 12.09
CA ASP A 152 0.29 -1.86 11.15
C ASP A 152 1.07 -3.18 10.96
N PHE A 153 1.23 -3.96 12.03
CA PHE A 153 2.08 -5.16 12.03
C PHE A 153 1.64 -6.25 11.04
N PHE A 154 0.34 -6.35 10.76
CA PHE A 154 -0.16 -7.32 9.78
C PHE A 154 0.04 -6.84 8.34
N GLY A 155 0.15 -5.52 8.18
CA GLY A 155 0.36 -4.82 6.93
C GLY A 155 1.80 -4.64 6.46
N GLU A 156 2.79 -4.81 7.35
CA GLU A 156 4.17 -4.32 7.15
C GLU A 156 4.89 -4.87 5.90
N GLN A 157 4.46 -6.04 5.39
CA GLN A 157 5.08 -6.67 4.21
C GLN A 157 4.23 -6.59 2.95
N ALA A 158 3.05 -5.98 3.02
CA ALA A 158 2.23 -5.83 1.84
C ALA A 158 2.80 -4.77 0.91
N GLN A 159 2.72 -5.08 -0.38
CA GLN A 159 3.08 -4.13 -1.41
C GLN A 159 1.99 -3.07 -1.54
N GLU A 160 2.33 -1.82 -1.28
CA GLU A 160 1.43 -0.71 -1.51
C GLU A 160 1.60 -0.14 -2.92
N ASP A 161 0.49 0.14 -3.59
CA ASP A 161 0.49 0.91 -4.83
C ASP A 161 0.55 2.40 -4.52
N TYR A 162 1.74 3.00 -4.67
CA TYR A 162 1.92 4.43 -4.46
C TYR A 162 1.15 5.30 -5.44
N THR A 163 0.57 4.76 -6.51
CA THR A 163 -0.26 5.55 -7.46
C THR A 163 -1.73 5.68 -7.04
N MET A 164 -2.18 4.86 -6.09
CA MET A 164 -3.52 4.99 -5.50
C MET A 164 -3.59 6.15 -4.50
N ARG A 165 -4.81 6.55 -4.13
CA ARG A 165 -5.03 7.49 -3.03
C ARG A 165 -4.64 6.85 -1.70
N GLU A 166 -4.24 7.66 -0.72
CA GLU A 166 -3.73 7.16 0.57
C GLU A 166 -4.74 6.29 1.33
N ASP A 167 -6.02 6.64 1.25
CA ASP A 167 -7.14 5.87 1.82
C ASP A 167 -7.34 4.52 1.14
N GLU A 168 -7.23 4.47 -0.20
CA GLU A 168 -7.39 3.24 -0.98
C GLU A 168 -6.21 2.27 -0.82
N ARG A 169 -5.00 2.78 -0.60
CA ARG A 169 -3.76 1.98 -0.54
C ARG A 169 -3.82 0.89 0.51
N ARG A 170 -4.43 1.20 1.64
CA ARG A 170 -4.51 0.31 2.80
C ARG A 170 -5.72 -0.61 2.71
N SER A 171 -6.84 -0.14 2.16
CA SER A 171 -8.06 -0.95 2.02
C SER A 171 -7.93 -2.02 0.94
N LEU A 172 -7.21 -1.73 -0.15
CA LEU A 172 -7.00 -2.64 -1.28
C LEU A 172 -5.74 -3.52 -1.13
N ARG A 173 -5.31 -3.76 0.11
CA ARG A 173 -4.21 -4.68 0.42
C ARG A 173 -4.75 -6.11 0.55
N ASN A 174 -4.01 -7.07 0.02
CA ASN A 174 -4.31 -8.49 0.23
C ASN A 174 -4.23 -8.83 1.72
N GLY A 175 -5.29 -9.45 2.25
CA GLY A 175 -5.37 -9.84 3.64
C GLY A 175 -4.40 -10.94 4.03
N SER A 176 -4.38 -11.27 5.32
CA SER A 176 -3.73 -12.45 5.86
C SER A 176 -4.80 -13.46 6.30
N TYR A 177 -4.49 -14.76 6.22
CA TYR A 177 -5.31 -15.77 6.87
C TYR A 177 -5.19 -15.61 8.37
N VAL A 178 -6.30 -15.25 9.01
CA VAL A 178 -6.40 -14.96 10.43
C VAL A 178 -7.58 -15.67 11.06
N PHE A 179 -7.41 -16.01 12.33
CA PHE A 179 -8.51 -16.24 13.26
C PHE A 179 -8.44 -15.17 14.34
N GLY A 180 -9.56 -14.52 14.64
CA GLY A 180 -9.56 -13.39 15.56
C GLY A 180 -10.83 -13.29 16.38
N THR A 181 -10.73 -12.54 17.47
CA THR A 181 -11.87 -12.12 18.27
C THR A 181 -11.70 -10.67 18.69
N GLN A 182 -12.82 -9.95 18.77
CA GLN A 182 -12.87 -8.57 19.20
C GLN A 182 -14.02 -8.38 20.19
N TYR A 183 -13.71 -7.77 21.32
CA TYR A 183 -14.68 -7.43 22.35
C TYR A 183 -14.73 -5.92 22.54
N TYR A 184 -15.92 -5.34 22.36
CA TYR A 184 -16.20 -3.92 22.54
C TYR A 184 -16.78 -3.68 23.94
N PHE A 185 -16.45 -2.53 24.50
CA PHE A 185 -17.03 -2.00 25.73
C PHE A 185 -17.17 -0.48 25.58
N ASP A 186 -17.86 0.19 26.51
CA ASP A 186 -18.29 1.58 26.36
C ASP A 186 -17.19 2.55 25.90
N ASN A 187 -15.96 2.34 26.37
CA ASN A 187 -14.82 3.23 26.12
C ASN A 187 -13.68 2.53 25.37
N GLY A 188 -13.95 1.50 24.57
CA GLY A 188 -12.89 0.86 23.80
C GLY A 188 -13.18 -0.53 23.26
N ASN A 189 -12.10 -1.19 22.82
CA ASN A 189 -12.13 -2.58 22.43
C ASN A 189 -10.82 -3.30 22.75
N LEU A 190 -10.92 -4.62 22.92
CA LEU A 190 -9.80 -5.55 22.97
C LEU A 190 -9.89 -6.51 21.78
N SER A 191 -8.76 -6.84 21.15
CA SER A 191 -8.72 -7.85 20.10
C SER A 191 -7.54 -8.80 20.27
N LEU A 192 -7.78 -10.07 19.93
CA LEU A 192 -6.76 -11.11 19.77
C LEU A 192 -6.84 -11.64 18.34
N ASN A 193 -5.73 -11.56 17.62
CA ASN A 193 -5.62 -12.01 16.23
C ASN A 193 -4.48 -13.01 16.08
N VAL A 194 -4.73 -14.12 15.41
CA VAL A 194 -3.74 -15.18 15.15
C VAL A 194 -3.66 -15.42 13.65
N ALA A 195 -2.50 -15.11 13.05
CA ALA A 195 -2.14 -15.49 11.69
C ALA A 195 -1.17 -16.69 11.75
N PRO A 196 -1.62 -17.92 11.50
CA PRO A 196 -0.73 -19.07 11.46
C PRO A 196 0.15 -19.06 10.22
N LYS A 197 1.36 -19.61 10.31
CA LYS A 197 2.13 -19.95 9.11
C LYS A 197 1.41 -21.05 8.33
N LEU A 198 1.10 -20.79 7.06
CA LEU A 198 0.47 -21.77 6.17
C LEU A 198 1.36 -21.92 4.95
N SER A 199 1.91 -23.13 4.76
CA SER A 199 2.74 -23.46 3.60
C SER A 199 2.04 -23.03 2.31
N GLU A 200 2.80 -22.45 1.37
CA GLU A 200 2.35 -22.02 0.03
C GLU A 200 1.47 -20.76 -0.04
N ILE A 201 0.59 -20.52 0.94
CA ILE A 201 -0.38 -19.40 0.90
C ILE A 201 -0.11 -18.27 1.90
N GLN A 202 0.60 -18.54 2.99
CA GLN A 202 1.01 -17.56 4.00
C GLN A 202 2.35 -17.97 4.61
N ASN A 203 3.45 -17.63 3.93
CA ASN A 203 4.81 -18.07 4.29
C ASN A 203 5.47 -17.26 5.41
N LEU A 204 4.71 -16.41 6.10
CA LEU A 204 5.20 -15.67 7.26
C LEU A 204 5.11 -16.53 8.50
N ASP A 205 6.02 -16.32 9.44
CA ASP A 205 5.95 -17.01 10.72
C ASP A 205 4.64 -16.70 11.42
N THR A 206 4.25 -17.62 12.31
CA THR A 206 3.02 -17.44 13.08
C THR A 206 3.10 -16.12 13.86
N ARG A 207 2.04 -15.33 13.72
CA ARG A 207 1.89 -14.00 14.31
C ARG A 207 0.68 -14.00 15.22
N VAL A 208 0.88 -13.60 16.47
CA VAL A 208 -0.21 -13.36 17.43
C VAL A 208 -0.19 -11.89 17.80
N GLN A 209 -1.29 -11.17 17.58
CA GLN A 209 -1.45 -9.79 17.99
C GLN A 209 -2.50 -9.67 19.08
N LEU A 210 -2.11 -8.97 20.14
CA LEU A 210 -3.01 -8.44 21.15
C LEU A 210 -3.09 -6.95 20.93
N ALA A 211 -4.31 -6.41 20.86
CA ALA A 211 -4.51 -4.98 20.75
C ALA A 211 -5.60 -4.49 21.70
N ALA A 212 -5.43 -3.27 22.18
CA ALA A 212 -6.40 -2.53 22.96
C ALA A 212 -6.54 -1.14 22.35
N SER A 213 -7.77 -0.71 22.09
CA SER A 213 -8.06 0.68 21.73
C SER A 213 -8.94 1.27 22.82
N LEU A 214 -8.53 2.39 23.40
CA LEU A 214 -9.14 3.04 24.54
C LEU A 214 -9.54 4.47 24.15
N LEU A 215 -10.79 4.82 24.43
CA LEU A 215 -11.35 6.13 24.20
C LEU A 215 -11.42 6.87 25.54
N PHE A 216 -11.00 8.13 25.55
CA PHE A 216 -11.09 9.05 26.69
C PHE A 216 -11.92 10.27 26.28
N PRO A 217 -13.27 10.17 26.28
CA PRO A 217 -14.15 11.22 25.76
C PRO A 217 -13.95 12.57 26.44
N ASP A 218 -13.77 12.60 27.76
CA ASP A 218 -13.54 13.85 28.52
C ASP A 218 -12.26 14.59 28.12
N LEU A 219 -11.33 13.90 27.47
CA LEU A 219 -10.06 14.43 26.99
C LEU A 219 -10.01 14.60 25.46
N ASN A 220 -11.07 14.21 24.74
CA ASN A 220 -11.11 14.08 23.27
C ASN A 220 -9.89 13.33 22.74
N MET A 221 -9.59 12.18 23.35
CA MET A 221 -8.33 11.47 23.18
C MET A 221 -8.55 9.98 22.97
N ASP A 222 -7.83 9.41 22.02
CA ASP A 222 -7.82 7.97 21.75
C ASP A 222 -6.40 7.43 21.95
N VAL A 223 -6.30 6.22 22.51
CA VAL A 223 -5.03 5.52 22.75
C VAL A 223 -5.15 4.10 22.26
N GLY A 224 -4.20 3.66 21.45
CA GLY A 224 -4.05 2.27 21.02
C GLY A 224 -2.76 1.66 21.52
N LEU A 225 -2.85 0.43 22.00
CA LEU A 225 -1.73 -0.40 22.41
C LEU A 225 -1.78 -1.70 21.61
N GLN A 226 -0.63 -2.13 21.10
CA GLN A 226 -0.52 -3.36 20.34
C GLN A 226 0.74 -4.13 20.73
N ILE A 227 0.62 -5.45 20.80
CA ILE A 227 1.75 -6.36 21.02
C ILE A 227 1.69 -7.40 19.92
N LEU A 228 2.80 -7.55 19.19
CA LEU A 228 3.00 -8.62 18.21
C LEU A 228 3.98 -9.65 18.77
N LEU A 229 3.51 -10.88 18.88
CA LEU A 229 4.31 -12.04 19.23
C LEU A 229 4.56 -12.85 17.96
N THR A 230 5.83 -13.10 17.67
CA THR A 230 6.31 -13.93 16.57
C THR A 230 7.75 -14.36 16.88
N ASP A 231 8.23 -15.42 16.22
CA ASP A 231 9.50 -16.06 16.57
C ASP A 231 10.72 -15.14 16.37
N HIS A 232 10.77 -14.41 15.25
CA HIS A 232 11.98 -13.68 14.85
C HIS A 232 11.92 -12.17 15.11
N ARG A 233 10.73 -11.58 14.97
CA ARG A 233 10.54 -10.13 15.00
C ARG A 233 9.34 -9.75 15.87
N PRO A 234 9.37 -9.97 17.20
CA PRO A 234 8.33 -9.44 18.08
C PRO A 234 8.31 -7.90 18.05
N GLY A 235 7.18 -7.32 18.45
CA GLY A 235 7.03 -5.87 18.48
C GLY A 235 6.00 -5.37 19.49
N VAL A 236 6.17 -4.12 19.89
CA VAL A 236 5.16 -3.37 20.66
C VAL A 236 4.85 -2.07 19.92
N GLY A 237 3.57 -1.71 19.91
CA GLY A 237 3.03 -0.57 19.20
C GLY A 237 2.20 0.30 20.14
N PHE A 238 2.31 1.61 19.94
CA PHE A 238 1.56 2.64 20.64
C PHE A 238 1.05 3.64 19.62
N ASN A 239 -0.22 3.99 19.70
CA ASN A 239 -0.77 5.14 19.00
C ASN A 239 -1.57 6.00 19.97
N TRP A 240 -1.58 7.29 19.69
CA TRP A 240 -2.32 8.28 20.45
C TRP A 240 -2.75 9.39 19.53
N SER A 241 -4.00 9.82 19.65
CA SER A 241 -4.55 10.97 18.96
C SER A 241 -5.36 11.84 19.93
N LYS A 242 -5.38 13.14 19.67
CA LYS A 242 -6.18 14.09 20.42
C LYS A 242 -6.74 15.18 19.52
N THR A 243 -8.02 15.44 19.65
CA THR A 243 -8.71 16.56 19.00
C THR A 243 -8.66 17.79 19.91
N ILE A 244 -8.15 18.90 19.39
CA ILE A 244 -8.02 20.20 20.06
C ILE A 244 -8.97 21.18 19.36
N GLY A 245 -9.97 21.66 20.09
CA GLY A 245 -11.07 22.44 19.51
C GLY A 245 -11.91 21.58 18.56
N GLU A 246 -12.25 22.12 17.39
CA GLU A 246 -13.11 21.44 16.41
C GLU A 246 -12.36 21.02 15.13
N SER A 247 -11.10 21.44 14.98
CA SER A 247 -10.44 21.42 13.68
C SER A 247 -9.00 20.91 13.66
N LEU A 248 -8.37 20.75 14.82
CA LEU A 248 -6.99 20.27 14.93
C LEU A 248 -6.97 18.88 15.58
N VAL A 249 -6.39 17.91 14.91
CA VAL A 249 -6.02 16.62 15.49
C VAL A 249 -4.49 16.55 15.56
N VAL A 250 -3.95 16.24 16.72
CA VAL A 250 -2.53 15.88 16.89
C VAL A 250 -2.42 14.41 17.21
N TYR A 251 -1.40 13.74 16.69
CA TYR A 251 -1.24 12.31 16.92
C TYR A 251 0.22 11.89 16.89
N THR A 252 0.47 10.74 17.51
CA THR A 252 1.71 10.00 17.34
C THR A 252 1.41 8.52 17.19
N GLU A 253 2.24 7.86 16.40
CA GLU A 253 2.26 6.43 16.24
C GLU A 253 3.71 5.97 16.41
N SER A 254 3.97 4.93 17.20
CA SER A 254 5.31 4.42 17.42
C SER A 254 5.29 2.91 17.60
N ALA A 255 6.24 2.24 16.98
CA ALA A 255 6.47 0.82 17.17
C ALA A 255 7.94 0.53 17.43
N PHE A 256 8.20 -0.40 18.34
CA PHE A 256 9.52 -0.95 18.60
C PHE A 256 9.51 -2.39 18.12
N ARG A 257 10.31 -2.70 17.09
CA ARG A 257 10.40 -4.03 16.47
C ARG A 257 11.78 -4.62 16.70
N ARG A 258 11.87 -5.92 16.94
CA ARG A 258 13.16 -6.60 16.90
C ARG A 258 13.58 -6.86 15.45
N GLY A 259 14.78 -6.43 15.08
CA GLY A 259 15.35 -6.61 13.75
C GLY A 259 14.59 -5.89 12.63
N ARG A 260 15.11 -5.99 11.40
CA ARG A 260 14.51 -5.48 10.17
C ARG A 260 14.75 -6.43 9.00
N ASP A 261 13.88 -6.34 7.99
CA ASP A 261 13.99 -7.14 6.76
C ASP A 261 14.94 -6.52 5.73
N GLN A 262 15.28 -5.23 5.87
CA GLN A 262 16.18 -4.54 4.96
C GLN A 262 17.63 -5.06 5.11
N LEU A 263 18.13 -5.70 4.05
CA LEU A 263 19.49 -6.21 3.95
C LEU A 263 20.50 -5.07 3.84
N ILE A 264 21.70 -5.27 4.39
CA ILE A 264 22.80 -4.30 4.36
C ILE A 264 23.97 -4.82 3.56
N VAL A 265 24.88 -3.92 3.19
CA VAL A 265 26.15 -4.27 2.56
C VAL A 265 27.29 -4.05 3.56
N VAL A 266 28.03 -5.11 3.85
CA VAL A 266 29.21 -5.09 4.72
C VAL A 266 30.37 -5.72 3.95
N ASN A 267 31.46 -4.98 3.76
CA ASN A 267 32.63 -5.43 3.00
C ASN A 267 32.30 -5.96 1.58
N GLY A 268 31.29 -5.36 0.93
CA GLY A 268 30.83 -5.78 -0.41
C GLY A 268 29.81 -6.92 -0.42
N GLU A 269 29.60 -7.59 0.71
CA GLU A 269 28.65 -8.70 0.84
C GLU A 269 27.29 -8.22 1.34
N VAL A 270 26.22 -8.76 0.75
CA VAL A 270 24.84 -8.55 1.20
C VAL A 270 24.58 -9.45 2.41
N THR A 271 24.15 -8.85 3.52
CA THR A 271 23.92 -9.57 4.76
C THR A 271 22.71 -9.04 5.53
N SER A 272 22.16 -9.87 6.41
CA SER A 272 21.09 -9.47 7.32
C SER A 272 21.64 -8.66 8.49
N PRO A 273 20.99 -7.55 8.89
CA PRO A 273 21.45 -6.71 9.99
C PRO A 273 21.27 -7.38 11.36
N SER A 274 21.93 -6.82 12.37
CA SER A 274 21.87 -7.31 13.77
C SER A 274 20.46 -7.23 14.39
N SER A 275 20.18 -8.08 15.37
CA SER A 275 18.84 -8.32 15.96
C SER A 275 18.41 -7.34 17.07
N GLY A 276 18.81 -6.07 16.96
CA GLY A 276 18.46 -5.03 17.93
C GLY A 276 16.99 -4.60 17.88
N TRP A 277 16.55 -3.86 18.90
CA TRP A 277 15.25 -3.19 18.89
C TRP A 277 15.35 -1.90 18.09
N ILE A 278 14.44 -1.75 17.13
CA ILE A 278 14.42 -0.67 16.15
C ILE A 278 13.11 0.12 16.32
N PRO A 279 13.18 1.41 16.64
CA PRO A 279 12.01 2.27 16.72
C PRO A 279 11.59 2.75 15.34
N ASN A 280 10.29 2.73 15.07
CA ASN A 280 9.67 3.41 13.95
C ASN A 280 8.57 4.32 14.50
N SER A 281 8.56 5.58 14.12
CA SER A 281 7.66 6.57 14.72
C SER A 281 7.14 7.57 13.69
N VAL A 282 5.91 8.00 13.89
CA VAL A 282 5.28 9.13 13.21
C VAL A 282 4.74 10.09 14.27
N ILE A 283 4.97 11.37 14.07
CA ILE A 283 4.33 12.44 14.84
C ILE A 283 3.70 13.37 13.82
N GLY A 284 2.42 13.66 14.00
CA GLY A 284 1.67 14.39 13.00
C GLY A 284 0.56 15.26 13.56
N SER A 285 0.07 16.11 12.67
CA SER A 285 -1.10 16.93 12.90
C SER A 285 -1.95 17.00 11.64
N ASN A 286 -3.26 17.09 11.82
CA ASN A 286 -4.24 17.31 10.78
C ASN A 286 -5.09 18.52 11.17
N TYR A 287 -5.10 19.57 10.34
CA TYR A 287 -5.87 20.79 10.55
C TYR A 287 -6.85 21.03 9.41
N THR A 288 -8.13 21.21 9.74
CA THR A 288 -9.19 21.58 8.77
C THR A 288 -9.53 23.05 8.91
N PHE A 289 -9.26 23.84 7.88
CA PHE A 289 -9.64 25.25 7.82
C PHE A 289 -11.15 25.42 7.60
N ALA A 290 -11.69 26.60 7.92
CA ALA A 290 -13.12 26.90 7.79
C ALA A 290 -13.66 26.78 6.34
N ASN A 291 -12.80 26.89 5.33
CA ASN A 291 -13.15 26.67 3.92
C ASN A 291 -13.05 25.20 3.49
N ALA A 292 -12.92 24.26 4.43
CA ALA A 292 -12.70 22.83 4.20
C ALA A 292 -11.34 22.44 3.60
N LEU A 293 -10.41 23.38 3.39
CA LEU A 293 -9.02 23.04 3.13
C LEU A 293 -8.50 22.21 4.31
N ASN A 294 -7.82 21.12 4.02
CA ASN A 294 -7.21 20.23 4.99
C ASN A 294 -5.68 20.24 4.82
N LEU A 295 -4.97 20.35 5.94
CA LEU A 295 -3.52 20.35 6.02
C LEU A 295 -3.06 19.23 6.95
N ILE A 296 -2.28 18.31 6.41
CA ILE A 296 -1.58 17.28 7.18
C ILE A 296 -0.09 17.57 7.14
N ILE A 297 0.54 17.53 8.31
CA ILE A 297 2.00 17.62 8.46
C ILE A 297 2.43 16.47 9.35
N GLU A 298 3.41 15.69 8.90
CA GLU A 298 4.00 14.61 9.67
C GLU A 298 5.53 14.62 9.59
N TYR A 299 6.14 14.22 10.68
CA TYR A 299 7.52 13.75 10.72
C TYR A 299 7.50 12.23 10.93
N GLN A 300 8.23 11.51 10.09
CA GLN A 300 8.41 10.08 10.18
C GLN A 300 9.88 9.75 10.45
N HIS A 301 10.11 8.94 11.48
CA HIS A 301 11.36 8.24 11.72
C HIS A 301 11.18 6.74 11.40
N ASN A 302 11.81 6.26 10.34
CA ASN A 302 11.92 4.86 9.97
C ASN A 302 13.27 4.32 10.46
N GLY A 303 13.37 3.88 11.71
CA GLY A 303 14.61 3.29 12.23
C GLY A 303 15.05 2.04 11.49
N ALA A 304 14.14 1.36 10.78
CA ALA A 304 14.51 0.26 9.90
C ALA A 304 15.25 0.74 8.64
N GLY A 305 15.07 1.99 8.20
CA GLY A 305 15.75 2.58 7.05
C GLY A 305 17.28 2.58 7.15
N TYR A 306 17.95 2.68 6.00
CA TYR A 306 19.40 2.74 5.93
C TYR A 306 19.93 4.02 6.58
N SER A 307 20.91 3.88 7.46
CA SER A 307 21.70 4.99 7.99
C SER A 307 22.60 5.61 6.91
N ALA A 308 23.18 6.78 7.16
CA ALA A 308 24.12 7.42 6.24
C ALA A 308 25.35 6.55 5.91
N SER A 309 25.84 5.75 6.86
CA SER A 309 26.96 4.82 6.63
C SER A 309 26.55 3.62 5.77
N GLU A 310 25.39 3.01 6.05
CA GLU A 310 24.91 1.85 5.29
C GLU A 310 24.59 2.22 3.84
N TRP A 311 23.98 3.38 3.61
CA TRP A 311 23.74 3.87 2.25
C TRP A 311 25.01 4.19 1.50
N ARG A 312 26.02 4.75 2.18
CA ARG A 312 27.33 4.96 1.57
C ARG A 312 27.97 3.62 1.19
N ALA A 313 27.85 2.59 2.03
CA ALA A 313 28.33 1.25 1.70
C ALA A 313 27.61 0.65 0.48
N ILE A 314 26.28 0.74 0.42
CA ILE A 314 25.49 0.30 -0.74
C ILE A 314 25.94 1.04 -2.01
N LYS A 315 26.05 2.36 -1.94
CA LYS A 315 26.50 3.20 -3.05
C LYS A 315 27.89 2.77 -3.53
N THR A 316 28.88 2.76 -2.63
CA THR A 316 30.28 2.46 -2.98
C THR A 316 30.41 1.05 -3.56
N SER A 317 29.74 0.07 -2.97
CA SER A 317 29.76 -1.30 -3.49
C SER A 317 29.12 -1.38 -4.88
N THR A 318 27.96 -0.74 -5.09
CA THR A 318 27.30 -0.71 -6.40
C THR A 318 28.19 -0.04 -7.46
N GLU A 319 28.77 1.12 -7.16
CA GLU A 319 29.69 1.83 -8.07
C GLU A 319 30.91 0.97 -8.42
N SER A 320 31.46 0.24 -7.44
CA SER A 320 32.59 -0.67 -7.70
C SER A 320 32.20 -1.85 -8.59
N THR A 321 31.04 -2.48 -8.36
CA THR A 321 30.56 -3.61 -9.15
C THR A 321 30.21 -3.22 -10.58
N LEU A 322 29.76 -1.97 -10.81
CA LEU A 322 29.48 -1.48 -12.15
C LEU A 322 30.71 -1.43 -13.06
N LEU A 323 31.93 -1.27 -12.51
CA LEU A 323 33.15 -1.29 -13.30
C LEU A 323 33.43 -2.67 -13.90
N ASP A 324 32.92 -3.73 -13.27
CA ASP A 324 33.17 -5.12 -13.67
C ASP A 324 32.22 -5.64 -14.76
N ILE A 325 31.15 -4.90 -15.10
CA ILE A 325 30.12 -5.36 -16.06
C ILE A 325 30.64 -5.50 -17.49
N TYR A 326 31.75 -4.84 -17.82
CA TYR A 326 32.42 -4.92 -19.12
C TYR A 326 33.67 -5.83 -19.10
N GLY A 327 33.97 -6.46 -17.96
CA GLY A 327 35.15 -7.28 -17.76
C GLY A 327 34.86 -8.78 -17.68
N PRO A 328 35.89 -9.62 -17.43
CA PRO A 328 35.74 -11.07 -17.28
C PRO A 328 34.80 -11.50 -16.13
N GLY A 329 34.52 -10.61 -15.18
CA GLY A 329 33.62 -10.83 -14.03
C GLY A 329 32.15 -10.44 -14.27
N ALA A 330 31.77 -10.07 -15.50
CA ALA A 330 30.47 -9.48 -15.80
C ALA A 330 29.26 -10.28 -15.26
N LEU A 331 29.28 -11.62 -15.37
CA LEU A 331 28.17 -12.46 -14.89
C LEU A 331 27.96 -12.34 -13.37
N SER A 332 29.05 -12.35 -12.60
CA SER A 332 29.02 -12.15 -11.15
C SER A 332 28.57 -10.73 -10.80
N ALA A 333 29.04 -9.73 -11.56
CA ALA A 333 28.64 -8.34 -11.40
C ALA A 333 27.12 -8.16 -11.62
N PHE A 334 26.55 -8.71 -12.69
CA PHE A 334 25.10 -8.67 -12.95
C PHE A 334 24.28 -9.31 -11.82
N THR A 335 24.75 -10.44 -11.28
CA THR A 335 24.07 -11.12 -10.17
C THR A 335 24.03 -10.23 -8.92
N LEU A 336 25.17 -9.62 -8.57
CA LEU A 336 25.30 -8.77 -7.39
C LEU A 336 24.52 -7.45 -7.55
N LEU A 337 24.55 -6.85 -8.74
CA LEU A 337 23.74 -5.67 -9.06
C LEU A 337 22.25 -5.95 -9.01
N GLY A 338 21.81 -7.16 -9.36
CA GLY A 338 20.44 -7.61 -9.13
C GLY A 338 20.06 -7.60 -7.65
N GLN A 339 20.96 -8.07 -6.78
CA GLN A 339 20.74 -8.03 -5.32
C GLN A 339 20.70 -6.59 -4.80
N TYR A 340 21.63 -5.72 -5.23
CA TYR A 340 21.61 -4.30 -4.83
C TYR A 340 20.35 -3.58 -5.32
N ASN A 341 19.86 -3.90 -6.52
CA ASN A 341 18.60 -3.37 -7.01
C ASN A 341 17.39 -3.82 -6.19
N ASN A 342 17.40 -5.05 -5.66
CA ASN A 342 16.38 -5.49 -4.71
C ASN A 342 16.44 -4.68 -3.39
N ILE A 343 17.65 -4.45 -2.86
CA ILE A 343 17.89 -3.68 -1.62
C ILE A 343 17.36 -2.23 -1.72
N ILE A 344 17.53 -1.58 -2.87
CA ILE A 344 17.08 -0.19 -3.11
C ILE A 344 15.68 -0.11 -3.74
N GLY A 345 15.09 -1.25 -4.10
CA GLY A 345 13.73 -1.34 -4.62
C GLY A 345 12.65 -1.05 -3.58
N HIS A 346 12.99 -1.10 -2.29
CA HIS A 346 12.08 -0.81 -1.18
C HIS A 346 11.72 0.69 -1.07
N ASN A 347 10.60 0.98 -0.41
CA ASN A 347 10.16 2.33 -0.03
C ASN A 347 9.55 2.26 1.37
N PRO A 348 9.85 3.20 2.28
CA PRO A 348 10.97 4.16 2.26
C PRO A 348 12.36 3.50 2.48
N LEU A 349 13.43 4.10 1.94
CA LEU A 349 14.82 3.59 2.04
C LEU A 349 15.64 4.15 3.21
N ARG A 350 15.33 5.36 3.65
CA ARG A 350 16.12 6.17 4.58
C ARG A 350 15.36 6.32 5.90
N GLN A 351 15.92 7.07 6.85
CA GLN A 351 15.45 7.06 8.22
C GLN A 351 14.52 8.21 8.54
N ASN A 352 14.66 9.37 7.90
CA ASN A 352 13.95 10.58 8.34
C ASN A 352 13.19 11.23 7.19
N TYR A 353 11.89 11.47 7.37
CA TYR A 353 11.02 12.08 6.37
C TYR A 353 10.14 13.17 6.95
N ALA A 354 9.88 14.18 6.14
CA ALA A 354 8.79 15.14 6.34
C ALA A 354 7.72 14.89 5.28
N PHE A 355 6.48 14.80 5.72
CA PHE A 355 5.31 14.66 4.87
C PHE A 355 4.41 15.87 5.07
N VAL A 356 3.95 16.47 3.98
CA VAL A 356 2.97 17.54 3.98
C VAL A 356 1.93 17.25 2.92
N ARG A 357 0.65 17.36 3.26
CA ARG A 357 -0.46 17.23 2.32
C ARG A 357 -1.43 18.39 2.49
N PHE A 358 -1.78 19.02 1.38
CA PHE A 358 -2.94 19.89 1.27
C PHE A 358 -4.02 19.15 0.50
N SER A 359 -5.26 19.17 0.98
CA SER A 359 -6.40 18.69 0.20
C SER A 359 -7.61 19.59 0.39
N HIS A 360 -8.39 19.79 -0.66
CA HIS A 360 -9.60 20.59 -0.62
C HIS A 360 -10.73 19.84 -1.31
N PRO A 361 -11.85 19.56 -0.60
CA PRO A 361 -13.02 19.00 -1.23
C PRO A 361 -13.71 20.09 -2.07
N ASN A 362 -14.22 19.75 -3.25
CA ASN A 362 -15.04 20.64 -4.07
C ASN A 362 -14.37 21.97 -4.49
N TRP A 363 -13.11 21.94 -4.93
CA TRP A 363 -12.40 23.16 -5.34
C TRP A 363 -12.53 23.46 -6.83
N LEU A 364 -11.78 22.72 -7.67
CA LEU A 364 -11.80 22.89 -9.11
C LEU A 364 -12.92 22.05 -9.73
N MET A 365 -13.92 22.70 -10.33
CA MET A 365 -15.08 22.06 -10.95
C MET A 365 -15.81 21.09 -10.00
N ASP A 366 -15.96 21.46 -8.73
CA ASP A 366 -16.53 20.61 -7.67
C ASP A 366 -15.79 19.28 -7.45
N GLY A 367 -14.53 19.19 -7.90
CA GLY A 367 -13.67 18.02 -7.66
C GLY A 367 -12.82 18.15 -6.39
N GLU A 368 -12.36 17.01 -5.90
CA GLU A 368 -11.37 16.92 -4.82
C GLU A 368 -9.98 17.17 -5.40
N SER A 369 -9.23 18.09 -4.80
CA SER A 369 -7.84 18.37 -5.20
C SER A 369 -6.90 18.11 -4.05
N SER A 370 -5.72 17.55 -4.31
CA SER A 370 -4.68 17.40 -3.30
C SER A 370 -3.28 17.61 -3.86
N VAL A 371 -2.39 18.10 -3.00
CA VAL A 371 -0.95 18.19 -3.24
C VAL A 371 -0.24 17.57 -2.05
N LEU A 372 0.59 16.57 -2.33
CA LEU A 372 1.41 15.84 -1.36
C LEU A 372 2.89 16.12 -1.64
N TRP A 373 3.64 16.39 -0.59
CA TRP A 373 5.08 16.52 -0.61
C TRP A 373 5.70 15.60 0.45
N LEU A 374 6.47 14.62 0.00
CA LEU A 374 7.24 13.72 0.85
C LEU A 374 8.73 14.02 0.63
N LYS A 375 9.38 14.58 1.64
CA LYS A 375 10.80 14.90 1.61
C LYS A 375 11.58 13.94 2.51
N ASN A 376 12.61 13.34 1.94
CA ASN A 376 13.64 12.65 2.69
C ASN A 376 14.59 13.70 3.29
N LEU A 377 14.69 13.70 4.61
CA LEU A 377 15.49 14.66 5.37
C LEU A 377 16.97 14.28 5.46
N ASP A 378 17.31 13.02 5.15
CA ASP A 378 18.68 12.51 5.19
C ASP A 378 19.49 12.88 3.94
N ASP A 379 18.84 12.99 2.77
CA ASP A 379 19.50 13.32 1.50
C ASP A 379 18.89 14.51 0.75
N GLY A 380 17.79 15.08 1.27
CA GLY A 380 17.12 16.25 0.73
C GLY A 380 16.29 15.99 -0.53
N SER A 381 16.25 14.76 -1.04
CA SER A 381 15.38 14.40 -2.16
C SER A 381 13.91 14.38 -1.76
N TYR A 382 13.02 14.51 -2.73
CA TYR A 382 11.58 14.54 -2.46
C TYR A 382 10.73 14.02 -3.62
N VAL A 383 9.50 13.65 -3.27
CA VAL A 383 8.37 13.44 -4.19
C VAL A 383 7.38 14.58 -4.01
N LEU A 384 6.91 15.13 -5.13
CA LEU A 384 5.77 16.04 -5.17
C LEU A 384 4.69 15.42 -6.04
N ARG A 385 3.48 15.33 -5.52
CA ARG A 385 2.33 14.75 -6.21
C ARG A 385 1.16 15.70 -6.15
N ALA A 386 0.53 15.95 -7.29
CA ALA A 386 -0.74 16.66 -7.38
C ALA A 386 -1.79 15.70 -7.93
N ARG A 387 -2.97 15.66 -7.31
CA ARG A 387 -4.10 14.83 -7.74
C ARG A 387 -5.37 15.65 -7.79
N TRP A 388 -6.20 15.36 -8.78
CA TRP A 388 -7.56 15.86 -8.88
C TRP A 388 -8.50 14.69 -9.19
N ASP A 389 -9.59 14.60 -8.46
CA ASP A 389 -10.64 13.59 -8.62
C ASP A 389 -12.01 14.28 -8.77
N LYS A 390 -12.88 13.72 -9.61
CA LYS A 390 -14.26 14.18 -9.77
C LYS A 390 -15.22 13.03 -10.00
N ASP A 391 -16.31 13.06 -9.25
CA ASP A 391 -17.45 12.18 -9.45
C ASP A 391 -18.41 12.79 -10.51
N PHE A 392 -18.89 11.94 -11.40
CA PHE A 392 -19.85 12.26 -12.45
C PHE A 392 -21.13 11.45 -12.22
N GLY A 393 -22.05 12.06 -11.47
CA GLY A 393 -23.22 11.35 -10.96
C GLY A 393 -22.81 10.29 -9.95
N ASN A 394 -23.55 9.17 -9.92
CA ASN A 394 -23.32 8.09 -8.95
C ASN A 394 -22.50 6.92 -9.51
N SER A 395 -22.16 6.97 -10.80
CA SER A 395 -21.64 5.79 -11.50
C SER A 395 -20.22 5.96 -12.00
N TYR A 396 -19.70 7.19 -12.14
CA TYR A 396 -18.38 7.39 -12.73
C TYR A 396 -17.51 8.28 -11.85
N LYS A 397 -16.23 7.91 -11.72
CA LYS A 397 -15.20 8.76 -11.15
C LYS A 397 -14.05 8.91 -12.12
N PHE A 398 -13.57 10.13 -12.28
CA PHE A 398 -12.35 10.43 -13.03
C PHE A 398 -11.30 10.97 -12.07
N GLY A 399 -10.08 10.48 -12.20
CA GLY A 399 -8.92 10.97 -11.49
C GLY A 399 -7.78 11.29 -12.45
N ILE A 400 -7.00 12.31 -12.12
CA ILE A 400 -5.70 12.57 -12.74
C ILE A 400 -4.69 12.89 -11.66
N MET A 401 -3.50 12.30 -11.77
CA MET A 401 -2.40 12.53 -10.85
C MET A 401 -1.12 12.76 -11.63
N ALA A 402 -0.42 13.83 -11.29
CA ALA A 402 0.94 14.11 -11.75
C ALA A 402 1.90 14.00 -10.57
N GLU A 403 3.03 13.33 -10.79
CA GLU A 403 4.06 13.13 -9.79
C GLU A 403 5.42 13.51 -10.35
N THR A 404 6.28 14.09 -9.54
CA THR A 404 7.70 14.29 -9.86
C THR A 404 8.60 13.86 -8.70
N LEU A 405 9.71 13.23 -9.05
CA LEU A 405 10.75 12.77 -8.13
C LEU A 405 12.00 13.61 -8.37
N ARG A 406 12.51 14.26 -7.33
CA ARG A 406 13.63 15.19 -7.42
C ARG A 406 14.70 14.88 -6.39
N GLY A 407 15.96 14.97 -6.81
CA GLY A 407 17.13 14.66 -5.99
C GLY A 407 18.34 14.32 -6.84
N SER A 408 19.52 14.26 -6.21
CA SER A 408 20.76 13.80 -6.85
C SER A 408 20.65 12.34 -7.31
N SER A 409 21.47 11.90 -8.26
CA SER A 409 21.41 10.54 -8.84
C SER A 409 21.49 9.40 -7.81
N TRP A 410 22.13 9.64 -6.66
CA TRP A 410 22.29 8.69 -5.55
C TRP A 410 21.44 9.01 -4.31
N SER A 411 20.46 9.90 -4.45
CA SER A 411 19.43 10.09 -3.42
C SER A 411 18.27 9.12 -3.64
N GLU A 412 17.49 8.82 -2.60
CA GLU A 412 16.39 7.84 -2.66
C GLU A 412 15.40 8.11 -3.79
N PHE A 413 14.99 9.37 -4.00
CA PHE A 413 14.07 9.69 -5.09
C PHE A 413 14.79 9.99 -6.41
N GLY A 414 16.10 10.18 -6.38
CA GLY A 414 16.90 10.38 -7.59
C GLY A 414 17.43 9.09 -8.24
N ILE A 415 17.47 7.99 -7.49
CA ILE A 415 17.86 6.66 -7.98
C ILE A 415 16.69 5.92 -8.66
N ARG A 416 15.47 6.46 -8.57
CA ARG A 416 14.27 5.88 -9.20
C ARG A 416 14.38 5.99 -10.74
N PRO A 417 13.92 5.00 -11.51
CA PRO A 417 14.12 4.95 -12.96
C PRO A 417 13.24 5.91 -13.77
N TRP A 418 12.37 6.69 -13.12
CA TRP A 418 11.62 7.77 -13.75
C TRP A 418 11.74 9.05 -12.92
N GLU A 419 11.56 10.19 -13.57
CA GLU A 419 11.58 11.51 -12.95
C GLU A 419 10.20 12.14 -12.75
N TRP A 420 9.23 11.72 -13.56
CA TRP A 420 7.84 12.12 -13.42
C TRP A 420 6.91 11.00 -13.89
N SER A 421 5.68 11.03 -13.39
CA SER A 421 4.60 10.19 -13.89
C SER A 421 3.30 10.97 -14.01
N LEU A 422 2.48 10.57 -14.99
CA LEU A 422 1.12 11.01 -15.18
C LEU A 422 0.22 9.78 -15.15
N VAL A 423 -0.70 9.75 -14.21
CA VAL A 423 -1.65 8.66 -13.99
C VAL A 423 -3.04 9.22 -14.23
N THR A 424 -3.82 8.55 -15.07
CA THR A 424 -5.25 8.83 -15.23
C THR A 424 -6.04 7.66 -14.70
N ASP A 425 -7.18 7.92 -14.09
CA ASP A 425 -8.02 6.94 -13.42
C ASP A 425 -9.46 7.14 -13.89
N ILE A 426 -10.10 6.09 -14.39
CA ILE A 426 -11.52 6.09 -14.76
C ILE A 426 -12.16 4.89 -14.07
N ALA A 427 -13.05 5.16 -13.13
CA ALA A 427 -13.81 4.12 -12.43
C ALA A 427 -15.29 4.19 -12.81
N TRP A 428 -15.90 3.02 -13.00
CA TRP A 428 -17.34 2.83 -13.17
C TRP A 428 -17.88 1.95 -12.05
N TYR A 429 -18.76 2.50 -11.22
CA TYR A 429 -19.40 1.85 -10.07
C TYR A 429 -20.75 1.26 -10.47
N PHE A 430 -21.09 0.12 -9.89
CA PHE A 430 -22.34 -0.62 -10.14
C PHE A 430 -22.93 -1.19 -8.86
#